data_AF-W7FNI4-F1
#
_entry.id   AF-W7FNI4-F1
#
_cell.length_a   1.000
_cell.length_b   1.000
_cell.length_c   1.000
_cell.angle_alpha   90.00
_cell.angle_beta   90.00
_cell.angle_gamma   90.00
#
_symmetry.space_group_name_H-M   'P 1'
#
loop_
_entity.id
_entity.type
_entity.pdbx_description
1 polymer ?
#
loop_
_entity_poly.entity_id
_entity_poly.type
_entity_poly.pdbx_seq_one_letter_code
_entity_poly.pdbx_strand_id
1 'polypeptide(L)'
;MIKVLLAVLFILIKLENIIGQDEKSVKNICVCDFTDKLNFLPLEKTKILCELKPQYGEDIKIIANKEYEINCMNNSKVFCPLKDTFINNTNIKLYSPKLHFEIKDITHKGKNAALYYLKIDEEASDIFFSCSIKPKQVSGLLEGEVRVNLKKHINEEYSIFNEEEDVHVCDFSKGNLDITPSAGFYLKNSRNVSCIYRVIPNKLFLIKLPKLDIVTEKLLPSIVNCLSEFSFINFTLKHVQEGDNYISFNVIFGEFKKHFNLTCSLDLSDFKQEPCNLGKTANITFIFSK
;
A
#
# COMPACT_ATOMS: atom_id res chain seq x y z
N MET A 1 56.90 -31.66 -12.58
CA MET A 1 56.08 -31.67 -11.34
C MET A 1 55.50 -30.27 -11.19
N ILE A 2 54.17 -30.12 -11.36
CA ILE A 2 53.35 -28.90 -11.09
C ILE A 2 53.74 -27.70 -11.99
N LYS A 3 53.12 -27.34 -13.13
CA LYS A 3 51.70 -27.18 -13.51
C LYS A 3 50.82 -26.49 -12.46
N VAL A 4 50.44 -25.24 -12.79
CA VAL A 4 49.27 -24.50 -12.30
C VAL A 4 49.37 -24.02 -10.85
N LEU A 5 50.00 -22.86 -10.62
CA LEU A 5 49.62 -21.96 -9.51
C LEU A 5 50.27 -20.56 -9.63
N LEU A 6 50.01 -19.79 -10.70
CA LEU A 6 50.50 -18.39 -10.75
C LEU A 6 49.68 -17.47 -11.69
N ALA A 7 48.41 -17.79 -11.93
CA ALA A 7 47.49 -16.97 -12.71
C ALA A 7 46.22 -16.56 -11.94
N VAL A 8 46.29 -16.51 -10.60
CA VAL A 8 45.19 -16.02 -9.75
C VAL A 8 45.76 -15.10 -8.68
N LEU A 9 46.32 -13.97 -9.10
CA LEU A 9 46.53 -12.78 -8.27
C LEU A 9 47.08 -11.70 -9.21
N PHE A 10 46.24 -10.76 -9.64
CA PHE A 10 46.54 -9.45 -10.28
C PHE A 10 45.43 -9.02 -11.25
N ILE A 11 44.15 -9.08 -10.82
CA ILE A 11 43.08 -8.20 -11.32
C ILE A 11 42.19 -7.86 -10.13
N LEU A 12 42.73 -7.13 -9.17
CA LEU A 12 42.03 -6.39 -8.12
C LEU A 12 42.93 -5.18 -7.87
N ILE A 13 42.35 -3.99 -7.71
CA ILE A 13 42.99 -2.67 -7.64
C ILE A 13 43.05 -1.94 -9.00
N LYS A 14 41.88 -1.49 -9.46
CA LYS A 14 41.64 -0.12 -9.97
C LYS A 14 40.15 0.07 -10.25
N LEU A 15 39.38 0.24 -9.19
CA LEU A 15 38.02 0.79 -9.22
C LEU A 15 37.66 1.27 -7.81
N GLU A 16 38.50 2.13 -7.26
CA GLU A 16 38.13 3.02 -6.16
C GLU A 16 38.22 4.45 -6.69
N ASN A 17 37.20 5.24 -6.36
CA ASN A 17 37.00 6.66 -6.70
C ASN A 17 36.38 6.98 -8.05
N ILE A 18 35.11 6.62 -8.21
CA ILE A 18 34.10 7.59 -8.70
C ILE A 18 32.98 7.62 -7.66
N ILE A 19 33.26 8.24 -6.50
CA ILE A 19 32.22 8.74 -5.59
C ILE A 19 31.89 10.13 -6.13
N GLY A 20 30.83 10.22 -6.92
CA GLY A 20 30.14 11.48 -7.15
C GLY A 20 29.40 11.85 -5.88
N GLN A 21 29.86 12.90 -5.19
CA GLN A 21 29.09 13.57 -4.16
C GLN A 21 27.83 14.19 -4.78
N ASP A 22 26.67 13.61 -4.48
CA ASP A 22 25.46 14.30 -4.01
C ASP A 22 24.37 13.26 -3.65
N GLU A 23 24.61 12.49 -2.59
CA GLU A 23 23.56 11.64 -1.98
C GLU A 23 22.75 12.45 -0.96
N LYS A 24 21.81 13.25 -1.46
CA LYS A 24 20.56 13.51 -0.73
C LYS A 24 19.53 12.47 -1.16
N SER A 25 19.39 11.41 -0.35
CA SER A 25 18.33 10.39 -0.37
C SER A 25 17.92 9.89 -1.77
N VAL A 26 18.59 8.86 -2.28
CA VAL A 26 18.02 8.08 -3.40
C VAL A 26 16.80 7.35 -2.87
N LYS A 27 15.61 7.95 -3.03
CA LYS A 27 14.35 7.20 -2.92
C LYS A 27 14.42 6.04 -3.90
N ASN A 28 14.10 4.82 -3.45
CA ASN A 28 14.03 3.66 -4.34
C ASN A 28 13.04 3.94 -5.47
N ILE A 29 13.46 3.69 -6.71
CA ILE A 29 12.62 3.90 -7.91
C ILE A 29 12.42 2.57 -8.62
N CYS A 30 11.17 2.16 -8.76
CA CYS A 30 10.75 1.00 -9.55
C CYS A 30 10.72 1.35 -11.05
N VAL A 31 11.39 0.59 -11.92
CA VAL A 31 11.52 0.94 -13.35
C VAL A 31 11.04 -0.18 -14.28
N CYS A 32 10.17 0.15 -15.24
CA CYS A 32 9.84 -0.68 -16.40
C CYS A 32 10.27 0.03 -17.70
N ASP A 33 11.25 -0.53 -18.41
CA ASP A 33 11.70 -0.01 -19.69
C ASP A 33 11.23 -0.91 -20.85
N PHE A 34 10.37 -0.36 -21.70
CA PHE A 34 9.82 -0.97 -22.92
C PHE A 34 10.40 -0.37 -24.20
N THR A 35 11.40 0.51 -24.15
CA THR A 35 11.93 1.24 -25.32
C THR A 35 12.29 0.34 -26.50
N ASP A 36 12.84 -0.84 -26.22
CA ASP A 36 13.26 -1.80 -27.24
C ASP A 36 12.57 -3.17 -27.16
N LYS A 37 11.68 -3.36 -26.17
CA LYS A 37 11.17 -4.69 -25.82
C LYS A 37 10.14 -5.25 -26.80
N LEU A 38 9.53 -4.41 -27.63
CA LEU A 38 8.42 -4.82 -28.52
C LEU A 38 8.77 -4.66 -30.02
N ASN A 39 10.06 -4.72 -30.36
CA ASN A 39 10.58 -4.53 -31.72
C ASN A 39 10.81 -5.85 -32.49
N PHE A 40 10.03 -6.89 -32.21
CA PHE A 40 10.13 -8.18 -32.91
C PHE A 40 8.75 -8.68 -33.34
N LEU A 41 8.74 -9.55 -34.35
CA LEU A 41 7.52 -10.22 -34.81
C LEU A 41 7.42 -11.57 -34.10
N PRO A 42 6.49 -11.78 -33.16
CA PRO A 42 6.33 -13.07 -32.51
C PRO A 42 5.60 -14.04 -33.44
N LEU A 43 5.89 -15.34 -33.31
CA LEU A 43 5.21 -16.41 -34.04
C LEU A 43 3.78 -16.65 -33.53
N GLU A 44 3.52 -16.30 -32.28
CA GLU A 44 2.23 -16.45 -31.60
C GLU A 44 1.91 -15.20 -30.77
N LYS A 45 0.66 -15.06 -30.30
CA LYS A 45 0.27 -13.97 -29.41
C LYS A 45 1.11 -13.97 -28.15
N THR A 46 1.95 -12.96 -27.99
CA THR A 46 2.94 -12.86 -26.93
C THR A 46 2.66 -11.65 -26.06
N LYS A 47 2.75 -11.84 -24.73
CA LYS A 47 2.60 -10.77 -23.75
C LYS A 47 3.85 -10.65 -22.88
N ILE A 48 4.48 -9.48 -22.86
CA ILE A 48 5.65 -9.18 -22.03
C ILE A 48 5.17 -8.47 -20.77
N LEU A 49 5.37 -9.09 -19.61
CA LEU A 49 4.92 -8.57 -18.32
C LEU A 49 6.06 -7.85 -17.58
N CYS A 50 5.74 -6.70 -16.99
CA CYS A 50 6.58 -6.01 -16.01
C CYS A 50 5.77 -5.78 -14.74
N GLU A 51 6.08 -6.50 -13.66
CA GLU A 51 5.39 -6.35 -12.39
C GLU A 51 6.16 -5.41 -11.45
N LEU A 52 5.49 -4.36 -10.99
CA LEU A 52 6.00 -3.40 -10.03
C LEU A 52 5.22 -3.52 -8.72
N LYS A 53 5.94 -3.62 -7.60
CA LYS A 53 5.41 -3.68 -6.24
C LYS A 53 6.08 -2.59 -5.40
N PRO A 54 5.81 -1.31 -5.70
CA PRO A 54 6.44 -0.20 -5.00
C PRO A 54 6.00 -0.17 -3.53
N GLN A 55 6.87 0.34 -2.67
CA GLN A 55 6.51 0.74 -1.32
C GLN A 55 5.97 2.18 -1.31
N TYR A 56 5.27 2.54 -0.24
CA TYR A 56 4.82 3.92 -0.03
C TYR A 56 6.01 4.87 0.11
N GLY A 57 5.94 6.02 -0.55
CA GLY A 57 7.04 6.99 -0.61
C GLY A 57 8.11 6.69 -1.68
N GLU A 58 8.07 5.52 -2.34
CA GLU A 58 8.86 5.20 -3.52
C GLU A 58 8.26 5.81 -4.80
N ASP A 59 9.04 5.81 -5.89
CA ASP A 59 8.56 6.29 -7.19
C ASP A 59 8.55 5.18 -8.24
N ILE A 60 7.74 5.35 -9.28
CA ILE A 60 7.72 4.48 -10.46
C ILE A 60 8.13 5.27 -11.69
N LYS A 61 8.94 4.64 -12.56
CA LYS A 61 9.22 5.08 -13.93
C LYS A 61 8.82 4.00 -14.92
N ILE A 62 7.94 4.34 -15.85
CA ILE A 62 7.65 3.51 -17.02
C ILE A 62 8.16 4.27 -18.25
N ILE A 63 9.05 3.64 -19.01
CA ILE A 63 9.64 4.22 -20.21
C ILE A 63 9.17 3.39 -21.39
N ALA A 64 8.61 4.02 -22.41
CA ALA A 64 8.15 3.32 -23.61
C ALA A 64 8.48 4.11 -24.87
N ASN A 65 8.75 3.42 -25.98
CA ASN A 65 8.95 4.06 -27.28
C ASN A 65 7.64 4.76 -27.70
N LYS A 66 7.72 6.03 -28.14
CA LYS A 66 6.55 6.80 -28.56
C LYS A 66 5.87 6.27 -29.82
N GLU A 67 6.55 5.42 -30.59
CA GLU A 67 5.96 4.74 -31.73
C GLU A 67 4.90 3.72 -31.30
N TYR A 68 4.87 3.33 -30.02
CA TYR A 68 3.87 2.43 -29.48
C TYR A 68 2.58 3.16 -29.09
N GLU A 69 1.47 2.45 -29.09
CA GLU A 69 0.25 2.86 -28.41
C GLU A 69 0.42 2.57 -26.91
N ILE A 70 0.33 3.62 -26.08
CA ILE A 70 0.58 3.52 -24.64
C ILE A 70 -0.66 3.99 -23.88
N ASN A 71 -1.27 3.08 -23.15
CA ASN A 71 -2.43 3.32 -22.31
C ASN A 71 -1.99 3.17 -20.85
N CYS A 72 -1.68 4.29 -20.20
CA CYS A 72 -1.11 4.33 -18.84
C CYS A 72 -1.50 5.61 -18.11
N MET A 73 -1.43 5.62 -16.78
CA MET A 73 -1.83 6.70 -15.87
C MET A 73 -3.29 7.16 -16.07
N ASN A 74 -3.53 8.15 -16.94
CA ASN A 74 -4.87 8.68 -17.22
C ASN A 74 -5.74 7.75 -18.09
N ASN A 75 -5.15 6.74 -18.72
CA ASN A 75 -5.84 5.75 -19.54
C ASN A 75 -5.43 4.32 -19.16
N SER A 76 -5.45 4.01 -17.86
CA SER A 76 -5.06 2.68 -17.33
C SER A 76 -6.25 1.74 -17.19
N LYS A 77 -5.96 0.47 -16.92
CA LYS A 77 -6.94 -0.48 -16.37
C LYS A 77 -6.77 -0.51 -14.86
N VAL A 78 -7.83 -0.25 -14.10
CA VAL A 78 -7.79 -0.31 -12.61
C VAL A 78 -8.66 -1.46 -12.14
N PHE A 79 -8.16 -2.28 -11.22
CA PHE A 79 -8.95 -3.35 -10.64
C PHE A 79 -10.01 -2.78 -9.70
N CYS A 80 -11.25 -3.23 -9.87
CA CYS A 80 -12.39 -2.84 -9.06
C CYS A 80 -12.79 -3.99 -8.13
N PRO A 81 -12.48 -3.93 -6.83
CA PRO A 81 -12.81 -5.00 -5.90
C PRO A 81 -14.33 -5.18 -5.69
N LEU A 82 -15.14 -4.13 -5.92
CA LEU A 82 -16.61 -4.24 -5.83
C LEU A 82 -17.23 -5.10 -6.94
N LYS A 83 -16.61 -5.12 -8.12
CA LYS A 83 -17.11 -5.80 -9.33
C LYS A 83 -16.28 -7.03 -9.70
N ASP A 84 -15.20 -7.29 -8.96
CA ASP A 84 -14.21 -8.34 -9.22
C ASP A 84 -13.70 -8.32 -10.68
N THR A 85 -13.44 -7.13 -11.22
CA THR A 85 -13.05 -6.95 -12.61
C THR A 85 -12.23 -5.68 -12.83
N PHE A 86 -11.59 -5.55 -13.98
CA PHE A 86 -10.88 -4.34 -14.37
C PHE A 86 -11.81 -3.33 -15.02
N ILE A 87 -11.79 -2.10 -14.53
CA ILE A 87 -12.33 -0.94 -15.21
C ILE A 87 -11.26 -0.42 -16.16
N ASN A 88 -11.60 -0.42 -17.45
CA ASN A 88 -10.71 0.02 -18.51
C ASN A 88 -10.78 1.54 -18.70
N ASN A 89 -9.74 2.09 -19.34
CA ASN A 89 -9.68 3.47 -19.83
C ASN A 89 -9.99 4.52 -18.76
N THR A 90 -9.34 4.38 -17.60
CA THR A 90 -9.61 5.23 -16.45
C THR A 90 -8.35 5.87 -15.89
N ASN A 91 -8.55 6.98 -15.19
CA ASN A 91 -7.49 7.70 -14.52
C ASN A 91 -7.27 7.11 -13.12
N ILE A 92 -6.03 6.67 -12.84
CA ILE A 92 -5.67 6.08 -11.55
C ILE A 92 -5.97 7.02 -10.35
N LYS A 93 -5.95 8.34 -10.55
CA LYS A 93 -6.28 9.33 -9.51
C LYS A 93 -7.72 9.25 -9.03
N LEU A 94 -8.64 8.67 -9.81
CA LEU A 94 -10.03 8.47 -9.36
C LEU A 94 -10.14 7.42 -8.25
N TYR A 95 -9.18 6.50 -8.18
CA TYR A 95 -9.16 5.39 -7.22
C TYR A 95 -8.10 5.58 -6.12
N SER A 96 -7.07 6.38 -6.39
CA SER A 96 -6.07 6.83 -5.40
C SER A 96 -5.71 8.30 -5.63
N PRO A 97 -6.47 9.25 -5.06
CA PRO A 97 -6.37 10.69 -5.38
C PRO A 97 -5.04 11.35 -5.03
N LYS A 98 -4.29 10.80 -4.07
CA LYS A 98 -2.97 11.31 -3.66
C LYS A 98 -1.82 10.80 -4.53
N LEU A 99 -2.09 10.01 -5.57
CA LEU A 99 -1.07 9.68 -6.56
C LEU A 99 -0.81 10.85 -7.49
N HIS A 100 0.47 11.19 -7.70
CA HIS A 100 0.88 12.25 -8.60
C HIS A 100 1.71 11.67 -9.73
N PHE A 101 1.30 11.90 -10.97
CA PHE A 101 2.06 11.46 -12.14
C PHE A 101 2.32 12.59 -13.12
N GLU A 102 3.42 12.44 -13.84
CA GLU A 102 3.86 13.34 -14.91
C GLU A 102 4.26 12.48 -16.12
N ILE A 103 3.94 12.98 -17.31
CA ILE A 103 4.29 12.33 -18.58
C ILE A 103 5.23 13.27 -19.33
N LYS A 104 6.45 12.81 -19.60
CA LYS A 104 7.48 13.59 -20.30
C LYS A 104 7.92 12.92 -21.57
N ASP A 105 8.18 13.76 -22.55
CA ASP A 105 8.88 13.40 -23.76
C ASP A 105 10.39 13.40 -23.48
N ILE A 106 11.06 12.29 -23.73
CA ILE A 106 12.50 12.12 -23.48
C ILE A 106 13.19 11.44 -24.65
N THR A 107 14.51 11.59 -24.72
CA THR A 107 15.37 10.72 -25.52
C THR A 107 15.96 9.66 -24.60
N HIS A 108 15.71 8.38 -24.89
CA HIS A 108 16.25 7.26 -24.13
C HIS A 108 16.84 6.24 -25.09
N LYS A 109 18.07 5.80 -24.84
CA LYS A 109 18.83 4.89 -25.72
C LYS A 109 18.85 5.33 -27.20
N GLY A 110 18.94 6.64 -27.44
CA GLY A 110 18.95 7.22 -28.78
C GLY A 110 17.59 7.21 -29.50
N LYS A 111 16.49 6.86 -28.82
CA LYS A 111 15.14 6.83 -29.38
C LYS A 111 14.22 7.85 -28.71
N ASN A 112 13.19 8.27 -29.44
CA ASN A 112 12.12 9.09 -28.89
C ASN A 112 11.23 8.23 -27.99
N ALA A 113 11.26 8.50 -26.70
CA ALA A 113 10.50 7.76 -25.70
C ALA A 113 9.58 8.69 -24.89
N ALA A 114 8.55 8.10 -24.29
CA ALA A 114 7.72 8.74 -23.28
C ALA A 114 8.06 8.14 -21.91
N LEU A 115 8.33 9.02 -20.94
CA LEU A 115 8.52 8.70 -19.53
C LEU A 115 7.22 8.99 -18.78
N TYR A 116 6.65 7.96 -18.18
CA TYR A 116 5.56 8.07 -17.21
C TYR A 116 6.19 7.95 -15.83
N TYR A 117 6.27 9.06 -15.12
CA TYR A 117 6.78 9.12 -13.76
C TYR A 117 5.61 9.22 -12.79
N LEU A 118 5.54 8.32 -11.82
CA LEU A 118 4.52 8.28 -10.79
C LEU A 118 5.20 8.41 -9.43
N LYS A 119 4.89 9.49 -8.73
CA LYS A 119 5.26 9.75 -7.35
C LYS A 119 4.17 9.22 -6.42
N ILE A 120 4.56 8.36 -5.49
CA ILE A 120 3.64 7.75 -4.53
C ILE A 120 3.73 8.53 -3.23
N ASP A 121 2.65 9.21 -2.89
CA ASP A 121 2.49 9.86 -1.60
C ASP A 121 2.39 8.81 -0.48
N GLU A 122 2.93 9.10 0.69
CA GLU A 122 2.89 8.18 1.85
C GLU A 122 1.46 7.91 2.32
N GLU A 123 0.55 8.86 2.08
CA GLU A 123 -0.86 8.76 2.46
C GLU A 123 -1.75 8.27 1.31
N ALA A 124 -1.18 7.82 0.18
CA ALA A 124 -1.97 7.28 -0.92
C ALA A 124 -2.77 6.03 -0.50
N SER A 125 -3.93 5.82 -1.12
CA SER A 125 -4.70 4.59 -0.91
C SER A 125 -4.11 3.45 -1.75
N ASP A 126 -4.28 2.21 -1.25
CA ASP A 126 -3.89 1.00 -1.98
C ASP A 126 -4.60 0.98 -3.36
N ILE A 127 -3.88 0.57 -4.41
CA ILE A 127 -4.42 0.45 -5.77
C ILE A 127 -3.71 -0.65 -6.57
N PHE A 128 -4.48 -1.37 -7.37
CA PHE A 128 -3.94 -2.27 -8.38
C PHE A 128 -4.37 -1.80 -9.77
N PHE A 129 -3.40 -1.48 -10.62
CA PHE A 129 -3.67 -1.05 -11.99
C PHE A 129 -2.67 -1.65 -12.98
N SER A 130 -3.04 -1.66 -14.26
CA SER A 130 -2.13 -2.03 -15.33
C SER A 130 -2.14 -1.03 -16.49
N CYS A 131 -0.98 -0.90 -17.10
CA CYS A 131 -0.77 -0.15 -18.33
C CYS A 131 -0.56 -1.12 -19.49
N SER A 132 -1.11 -0.79 -20.65
CA SER A 132 -0.92 -1.53 -21.89
C SER A 132 0.00 -0.75 -22.82
N ILE A 133 0.98 -1.43 -23.40
CA ILE A 133 1.95 -0.87 -24.36
C ILE A 133 1.94 -1.77 -25.59
N LYS A 134 1.52 -1.26 -26.75
CA LYS A 134 1.38 -2.05 -27.97
C LYS A 134 2.17 -1.45 -29.13
N PRO A 135 3.00 -2.22 -29.84
CA PRO A 135 3.62 -1.73 -31.06
C PRO A 135 2.53 -1.53 -32.13
N LYS A 136 2.50 -0.36 -32.78
CA LYS A 136 1.47 -0.05 -33.80
C LYS A 136 1.50 -1.03 -34.98
N GLN A 137 2.66 -1.57 -35.31
CA GLN A 137 2.87 -2.44 -36.48
C GLN A 137 2.28 -3.84 -36.31
N VAL A 138 2.21 -4.37 -35.07
CA VAL A 138 1.83 -5.77 -34.79
C VAL A 138 0.92 -5.89 -33.55
N SER A 139 0.07 -4.89 -33.33
CA SER A 139 -0.73 -4.68 -32.10
C SER A 139 -1.65 -5.85 -31.70
N GLY A 140 -1.92 -6.79 -32.61
CA GLY A 140 -2.70 -8.01 -32.35
C GLY A 140 -1.89 -9.24 -31.93
N LEU A 141 -0.56 -9.19 -32.06
CA LEU A 141 0.36 -10.31 -31.81
C LEU A 141 1.33 -10.07 -30.64
N LEU A 142 1.63 -8.81 -30.32
CA LEU A 142 2.57 -8.47 -29.25
C LEU A 142 2.00 -7.37 -28.34
N GLU A 143 2.02 -7.60 -27.03
CA GLU A 143 1.58 -6.63 -26.03
C GLU A 143 2.57 -6.58 -24.86
N GLY A 144 2.97 -5.38 -24.45
CA GLY A 144 3.58 -5.12 -23.15
C GLY A 144 2.51 -4.80 -22.12
N GLU A 145 2.61 -5.37 -20.93
CA GLU A 145 1.78 -4.99 -19.79
C GLU A 145 2.66 -4.63 -18.60
N VAL A 146 2.45 -3.44 -18.05
CA VAL A 146 3.00 -3.07 -16.74
C VAL A 146 1.91 -3.24 -15.72
N ARG A 147 2.13 -4.06 -14.69
CA ARG A 147 1.22 -4.20 -13.55
C ARG A 147 1.82 -3.51 -12.35
N VAL A 148 1.07 -2.61 -11.74
CA VAL A 148 1.47 -1.89 -10.53
C VAL A 148 0.54 -2.30 -9.42
N ASN A 149 1.10 -2.92 -8.38
CA ASN A 149 0.38 -3.27 -7.16
C ASN A 149 0.95 -2.46 -6.01
N LEU A 150 0.31 -1.32 -5.71
CA LEU A 150 0.65 -0.49 -4.55
C LEU A 150 -0.20 -0.97 -3.36
N LYS A 151 0.47 -1.51 -2.34
CA LYS A 151 -0.18 -2.07 -1.16
C LYS A 151 0.66 -1.87 0.09
N LYS A 152 0.04 -1.50 1.22
CA LYS A 152 0.72 -1.46 2.53
C LYS A 152 1.08 -2.90 2.94
N HIS A 153 2.35 -3.09 3.33
CA HIS A 153 2.92 -4.42 3.59
C HIS A 153 2.66 -4.94 5.01
N ILE A 154 2.51 -4.03 5.97
CA ILE A 154 2.31 -4.35 7.37
C ILE A 154 0.81 -4.43 7.65
N ASN A 155 0.34 -5.62 8.05
CA ASN A 155 -1.04 -5.85 8.46
C ASN A 155 -1.17 -5.92 9.99
N GLU A 156 -0.09 -5.77 10.74
CA GLU A 156 -0.08 -5.87 12.19
C GLU A 156 0.91 -4.89 12.80
N GLU A 157 0.46 -4.06 13.74
CA GLU A 157 1.32 -3.12 14.47
C GLU A 157 1.01 -3.14 15.97
N TYR A 158 1.98 -2.80 16.80
CA TYR A 158 1.70 -2.48 18.19
C TYR A 158 1.12 -1.07 18.30
N SER A 159 0.34 -0.82 19.35
CA SER A 159 -0.11 0.54 19.64
C SER A 159 1.08 1.48 19.81
N ILE A 160 0.98 2.67 19.23
CA ILE A 160 2.02 3.67 19.27
C ILE A 160 1.81 4.51 20.53
N PHE A 161 2.88 4.78 21.28
CA PHE A 161 2.84 5.71 22.41
C PHE A 161 2.99 7.14 21.89
N ASN A 162 2.00 8.00 22.16
CA ASN A 162 2.09 9.44 21.93
C ASN A 162 2.61 10.11 23.20
N GLU A 163 3.85 10.59 23.16
CA GLU A 163 4.53 11.21 24.30
C GLU A 163 3.87 12.51 24.75
N GLU A 164 3.32 13.30 23.81
CA GLU A 164 2.71 14.61 24.11
C GLU A 164 1.42 14.48 24.91
N GLU A 165 0.67 13.40 24.67
CA GLU A 165 -0.63 13.13 25.28
C GLU A 165 -0.57 12.03 26.36
N ASP A 166 0.62 11.46 26.64
CA ASP A 166 0.84 10.30 27.53
C ASP A 166 -0.17 9.16 27.29
N VAL A 167 -0.36 8.79 26.01
CA VAL A 167 -1.44 7.90 25.61
C VAL A 167 -1.00 6.90 24.54
N HIS A 168 -1.49 5.66 24.64
CA HIS A 168 -1.31 4.67 23.58
C HIS A 168 -2.45 4.78 22.56
N VAL A 169 -2.10 4.63 21.28
CA VAL A 169 -3.04 4.78 20.16
C VAL A 169 -2.93 3.62 19.20
N CYS A 170 -4.09 3.07 18.82
CA CYS A 170 -4.25 2.31 17.59
C CYS A 170 -4.98 3.20 16.58
N ASP A 171 -4.29 3.59 15.51
CA ASP A 171 -4.85 4.50 14.51
C ASP A 171 -5.16 3.76 13.22
N PHE A 172 -6.43 3.38 13.05
CA PHE A 172 -6.94 2.75 11.84
C PHE A 172 -7.44 3.76 10.80
N SER A 173 -7.29 5.07 11.05
CA SER A 173 -7.67 6.11 10.09
C SER A 173 -6.56 6.47 9.09
N LYS A 174 -5.33 6.00 9.34
CA LYS A 174 -4.14 6.31 8.55
C LYS A 174 -3.04 5.26 8.71
N GLY A 175 -1.91 5.43 8.03
CA GLY A 175 -0.73 4.57 8.18
C GLY A 175 -0.99 3.12 7.72
N ASN A 176 -0.25 2.16 8.25
CA ASN A 176 -0.35 0.74 7.86
C ASN A 176 -1.65 0.08 8.30
N LEU A 177 -2.23 0.56 9.40
CA LEU A 177 -3.51 0.08 9.93
C LEU A 177 -4.73 0.73 9.27
N ASP A 178 -4.55 1.58 8.26
CA ASP A 178 -5.64 2.29 7.60
C ASP A 178 -6.70 1.32 7.02
N ILE A 179 -7.92 1.41 7.56
CA ILE A 179 -9.09 0.65 7.12
C ILE A 179 -10.04 1.46 6.22
N THR A 180 -9.66 2.68 5.84
CA THR A 180 -10.43 3.50 4.91
C THR A 180 -10.69 2.71 3.61
N PRO A 181 -11.91 2.76 3.06
CA PRO A 181 -12.24 2.06 1.84
C PRO A 181 -11.30 2.41 0.69
N SER A 182 -10.80 1.40 -0.03
CA SER A 182 -9.86 1.60 -1.16
C SER A 182 -10.08 0.61 -2.31
N ALA A 183 -9.41 0.85 -3.43
CA ALA A 183 -9.49 0.03 -4.64
C ALA A 183 -8.37 -1.03 -4.74
N GLY A 184 -7.53 -1.18 -3.72
CA GLY A 184 -6.31 -2.01 -3.77
C GLY A 184 -6.47 -3.51 -3.48
N PHE A 185 -7.70 -4.01 -3.34
CA PHE A 185 -7.93 -5.39 -2.87
C PHE A 185 -7.90 -6.43 -4.00
N TYR A 186 -6.71 -6.76 -4.50
CA TYR A 186 -6.54 -7.83 -5.49
C TYR A 186 -6.39 -9.25 -4.90
N LEU A 187 -6.09 -9.39 -3.60
CA LEU A 187 -5.87 -10.68 -2.95
C LEU A 187 -6.87 -10.92 -1.80
N LYS A 188 -7.51 -12.11 -1.76
CA LYS A 188 -8.55 -12.46 -0.76
C LYS A 188 -8.15 -12.22 0.71
N ASN A 189 -6.86 -12.33 1.04
CA ASN A 189 -6.34 -12.20 2.41
C ASN A 189 -5.77 -10.81 2.74
N SER A 190 -5.94 -9.80 1.87
CA SER A 190 -5.39 -8.45 2.07
C SER A 190 -6.33 -7.48 2.80
N ARG A 191 -7.39 -7.99 3.43
CA ARG A 191 -8.49 -7.18 3.95
C ARG A 191 -8.49 -7.03 5.46
N ASN A 192 -7.49 -7.57 6.15
CA ASN A 192 -7.42 -7.56 7.60
C ASN A 192 -6.17 -6.83 8.05
N VAL A 193 -6.34 -5.92 9.01
CA VAL A 193 -5.24 -5.28 9.74
C VAL A 193 -5.45 -5.50 11.23
N SER A 194 -4.38 -5.49 12.02
CA SER A 194 -4.43 -5.75 13.44
C SER A 194 -3.57 -4.76 14.23
N CYS A 195 -4.12 -4.24 15.32
CA CYS A 195 -3.35 -3.51 16.30
C CYS A 195 -3.24 -4.29 17.59
N ILE A 196 -2.04 -4.39 18.16
CA ILE A 196 -1.78 -5.07 19.43
C ILE A 196 -1.56 -4.02 20.51
N TYR A 197 -2.40 -4.01 21.54
CA TYR A 197 -2.24 -3.16 22.71
C TYR A 197 -1.93 -4.00 23.95
N ARG A 198 -0.79 -3.73 24.59
CA ARG A 198 -0.50 -4.25 25.94
C ARG A 198 -1.22 -3.37 26.95
N VAL A 199 -2.25 -3.90 27.58
CA VAL A 199 -3.15 -3.11 28.41
C VAL A 199 -2.43 -2.60 29.65
N ILE A 200 -2.43 -1.28 29.82
CA ILE A 200 -1.92 -0.62 31.03
C ILE A 200 -3.13 -0.18 31.88
N PRO A 201 -3.28 -0.69 33.12
CA PRO A 201 -4.37 -0.29 34.01
C PRO A 201 -4.43 1.22 34.25
N ASN A 202 -5.64 1.74 34.31
CA ASN A 202 -5.98 3.14 34.59
C ASN A 202 -5.33 4.17 33.65
N LYS A 203 -4.74 3.72 32.54
CA LYS A 203 -4.22 4.58 31.47
C LYS A 203 -5.22 4.69 30.33
N LEU A 204 -5.22 5.86 29.72
CA LEU A 204 -6.03 6.13 28.54
C LEU A 204 -5.45 5.39 27.33
N PHE A 205 -6.34 4.84 26.52
CA PHE A 205 -6.04 4.23 25.25
C PHE A 205 -7.01 4.76 24.20
N LEU A 206 -6.49 5.13 23.04
CA LEU A 206 -7.28 5.68 21.93
C LEU A 206 -7.37 4.68 20.79
N ILE A 207 -8.57 4.46 20.32
CA ILE A 207 -8.86 3.73 19.08
C ILE A 207 -9.36 4.77 18.08
N LYS A 208 -8.52 5.15 17.11
CA LYS A 208 -8.92 6.08 16.05
C LYS A 208 -9.40 5.29 14.84
N LEU A 209 -10.63 5.54 14.41
CA LEU A 209 -11.24 4.96 13.21
C LEU A 209 -11.44 6.06 12.15
N PRO A 210 -11.47 5.75 10.85
CA PRO A 210 -11.73 6.74 9.81
C PRO A 210 -13.09 7.41 10.04
N LYS A 211 -13.21 8.69 9.70
CA LYS A 211 -14.48 9.42 9.82
C LYS A 211 -15.46 8.97 8.72
N LEU A 212 -16.31 8.01 9.06
CA LEU A 212 -17.36 7.45 8.20
C LEU A 212 -18.66 7.33 9.00
N ASP A 213 -19.82 7.55 8.37
CA ASP A 213 -21.12 7.49 9.06
C ASP A 213 -21.37 6.14 9.74
N ILE A 214 -20.95 5.03 9.11
CA ILE A 214 -21.11 3.67 9.65
C ILE A 214 -20.31 3.40 10.94
N VAL A 215 -19.32 4.22 11.27
CA VAL A 215 -18.40 3.98 12.39
C VAL A 215 -19.12 4.15 13.73
N THR A 216 -19.92 5.20 13.86
CA THR A 216 -20.73 5.43 15.07
C THR A 216 -21.88 4.43 15.19
N GLU A 217 -22.49 4.06 14.06
CA GLU A 217 -23.67 3.17 14.04
C GLU A 217 -23.33 1.68 14.28
N LYS A 218 -22.21 1.18 13.72
CA LYS A 218 -21.87 -0.25 13.72
C LYS A 218 -20.63 -0.58 14.53
N LEU A 219 -19.54 0.18 14.36
CA LEU A 219 -18.25 -0.20 14.94
C LEU A 219 -18.15 0.08 16.44
N LEU A 220 -18.69 1.21 16.91
CA LEU A 220 -18.71 1.53 18.34
C LEU A 220 -19.45 0.44 19.15
N PRO A 221 -20.69 0.03 18.80
CA PRO A 221 -21.34 -1.10 19.45
C PRO A 221 -20.52 -2.40 19.41
N SER A 222 -19.80 -2.68 18.31
CA SER A 222 -18.94 -3.85 18.19
C SER A 222 -17.81 -3.86 19.22
N ILE A 223 -17.13 -2.72 19.43
CA ILE A 223 -16.08 -2.57 20.45
C ILE A 223 -16.67 -2.82 21.84
N VAL A 224 -17.79 -2.16 22.16
CA VAL A 224 -18.43 -2.27 23.48
C VAL A 224 -18.81 -3.72 23.77
N ASN A 225 -19.46 -4.38 22.81
CA ASN A 225 -19.91 -5.76 22.95
C ASN A 225 -18.74 -6.72 23.16
N CYS A 226 -17.66 -6.57 22.38
CA CYS A 226 -16.46 -7.38 22.53
C CYS A 226 -15.79 -7.18 23.91
N LEU A 227 -15.60 -5.93 24.34
CA LEU A 227 -15.02 -5.64 25.66
C LEU A 227 -15.91 -6.13 26.82
N SER A 228 -17.22 -6.22 26.58
CA SER A 228 -18.20 -6.72 27.56
C SER A 228 -18.42 -8.24 27.53
N GLU A 229 -17.77 -8.97 26.60
CA GLU A 229 -17.90 -10.43 26.47
C GLU A 229 -17.53 -11.14 27.77
N PHE A 230 -16.54 -10.61 28.48
CA PHE A 230 -16.07 -11.13 29.76
C PHE A 230 -16.42 -10.17 30.89
N SER A 231 -17.30 -10.62 31.79
CA SER A 231 -17.78 -9.82 32.94
C SER A 231 -16.68 -9.41 33.93
N PHE A 232 -15.50 -10.01 33.86
CA PHE A 232 -14.34 -9.65 34.70
C PHE A 232 -13.47 -8.53 34.09
N ILE A 233 -13.76 -8.07 32.87
CA ILE A 233 -13.10 -6.91 32.26
C ILE A 233 -13.83 -5.66 32.74
N ASN A 234 -13.12 -4.84 33.52
CA ASN A 234 -13.62 -3.53 33.91
C ASN A 234 -13.06 -2.48 32.95
N PHE A 235 -13.93 -1.75 32.25
CA PHE A 235 -13.51 -0.68 31.36
C PHE A 235 -14.51 0.47 31.38
N THR A 236 -14.02 1.67 31.06
CA THR A 236 -14.84 2.86 30.86
C THR A 236 -14.59 3.39 29.46
N LEU A 237 -15.65 3.50 28.67
CA LEU A 237 -15.66 4.31 27.45
C LEU A 237 -15.91 5.76 27.84
N LYS A 238 -14.91 6.61 27.60
CA LYS A 238 -15.04 8.06 27.63
C LYS A 238 -15.73 8.56 26.36
N HIS A 239 -15.91 9.88 26.27
CA HIS A 239 -16.50 10.53 25.10
C HIS A 239 -15.86 10.11 23.77
N VAL A 240 -16.68 10.08 22.73
CA VAL A 240 -16.25 10.00 21.34
C VAL A 240 -15.75 11.38 20.92
N GLN A 241 -14.53 11.46 20.39
CA GLN A 241 -13.96 12.69 19.84
C GLN A 241 -13.96 12.60 18.32
N GLU A 242 -14.41 13.66 17.65
CA GLU A 242 -14.24 13.79 16.22
C GLU A 242 -13.07 14.72 15.90
N GLY A 243 -12.11 14.20 15.15
CA GLY A 243 -11.11 15.01 14.45
C GLY A 243 -11.53 15.28 13.02
N ASP A 244 -10.61 15.87 12.25
CA ASP A 244 -10.86 16.20 10.83
C ASP A 244 -11.12 14.95 9.99
N ASN A 245 -10.31 13.90 10.17
CA ASN A 245 -10.37 12.67 9.35
C ASN A 245 -10.65 11.40 10.17
N TYR A 246 -10.85 11.52 11.48
CA TYR A 246 -11.01 10.37 12.37
C TYR A 246 -12.09 10.57 13.43
N ILE A 247 -12.57 9.44 13.95
CA ILE A 247 -13.39 9.33 15.16
C ILE A 247 -12.58 8.54 16.19
N SER A 248 -12.34 9.10 17.37
CA SER A 248 -11.57 8.48 18.44
C SER A 248 -12.48 7.94 19.53
N PHE A 249 -12.28 6.67 19.86
CA PHE A 249 -12.88 6.00 21.01
C PHE A 249 -11.87 5.92 22.14
N ASN A 250 -12.25 6.49 23.27
CA ASN A 250 -11.35 6.71 24.38
C ASN A 250 -11.67 5.66 25.45
N VAL A 251 -10.78 4.71 25.68
CA VAL A 251 -11.00 3.57 26.58
C VAL A 251 -10.03 3.66 27.75
N ILE A 252 -10.52 3.42 28.97
CA ILE A 252 -9.69 3.17 30.15
C ILE A 252 -10.04 1.80 30.70
N PHE A 253 -9.03 0.96 30.88
CA PHE A 253 -9.17 -0.33 31.55
C PHE A 253 -8.89 -0.19 33.04
N GLY A 254 -9.75 -0.76 33.88
CA GLY A 254 -9.49 -0.89 35.31
C GLY A 254 -8.46 -1.98 35.61
N GLU A 255 -8.19 -2.18 36.90
CA GLU A 255 -7.34 -3.28 37.37
C GLU A 255 -7.86 -4.66 36.95
N PHE A 256 -6.95 -5.56 36.58
CA PHE A 256 -7.26 -6.93 36.21
C PHE A 256 -6.35 -7.91 36.96
N LYS A 257 -6.87 -9.13 37.21
CA LYS A 257 -6.20 -10.13 38.06
C LYS A 257 -5.65 -11.34 37.30
N LYS A 258 -6.01 -11.48 36.02
CA LYS A 258 -5.69 -12.67 35.20
C LYS A 258 -4.92 -12.24 33.95
N HIS A 259 -4.06 -13.14 33.48
CA HIS A 259 -3.43 -13.00 32.17
C HIS A 259 -4.34 -13.61 31.10
N PHE A 260 -4.68 -12.85 30.08
CA PHE A 260 -5.47 -13.32 28.94
C PHE A 260 -5.35 -12.34 27.77
N ASN A 261 -5.76 -12.79 26.58
CA ASN A 261 -5.86 -11.95 25.39
C ASN A 261 -7.32 -11.85 24.97
N LEU A 262 -7.73 -10.67 24.51
CA LEU A 262 -9.03 -10.43 23.89
C LEU A 262 -8.80 -9.80 22.52
N THR A 263 -9.43 -10.33 21.48
CA THR A 263 -9.37 -9.73 20.14
C THR A 263 -10.75 -9.25 19.73
N CYS A 264 -10.88 -7.94 19.51
CA CYS A 264 -12.10 -7.32 19.02
C CYS A 264 -12.01 -7.02 17.53
N SER A 265 -13.01 -7.46 16.78
CA SER A 265 -13.10 -7.23 15.33
C SER A 265 -14.00 -6.03 15.02
N LEU A 266 -13.53 -5.19 14.11
CA LEU A 266 -14.16 -3.98 13.59
C LEU A 266 -14.33 -4.15 12.09
N ASP A 267 -15.51 -4.61 11.70
CA ASP A 267 -15.73 -5.08 10.34
C ASP A 267 -16.41 -4.05 9.43
N LEU A 268 -15.60 -3.40 8.59
CA LEU A 268 -16.04 -2.57 7.46
C LEU A 268 -15.99 -3.34 6.13
N SER A 269 -15.81 -4.66 6.13
CA SER A 269 -15.63 -5.41 4.89
C SER A 269 -16.84 -5.36 3.93
N ASP A 270 -18.03 -5.11 4.45
CA ASP A 270 -19.24 -4.90 3.65
C ASP A 270 -19.48 -3.44 3.25
N PHE A 271 -18.70 -2.50 3.79
CA PHE A 271 -18.85 -1.08 3.47
C PHE A 271 -18.29 -0.79 2.07
N LYS A 272 -19.16 -0.26 1.20
CA LYS A 272 -18.87 0.04 -0.20
C LYS A 272 -18.93 1.53 -0.42
N GLN A 273 -17.99 2.05 -1.19
CA GLN A 273 -17.94 3.46 -1.57
C GLN A 273 -17.57 3.57 -3.05
N GLU A 274 -18.27 4.43 -3.78
CA GLU A 274 -17.94 4.72 -5.18
C GLU A 274 -16.54 5.38 -5.30
N PRO A 275 -15.78 5.16 -6.40
CA PRO A 275 -16.18 4.40 -7.59
C PRO A 275 -16.00 2.88 -7.47
N CYS A 276 -15.07 2.39 -6.64
CA CYS A 276 -14.79 0.95 -6.44
C CYS A 276 -14.09 0.66 -5.11
N ASN A 277 -14.37 1.45 -4.08
CA ASN A 277 -13.70 1.32 -2.80
C ASN A 277 -14.48 0.38 -1.87
N LEU A 278 -13.74 -0.45 -1.14
CA LEU A 278 -14.31 -1.43 -0.22
C LEU A 278 -13.58 -1.36 1.12
N GLY A 279 -14.28 -1.48 2.25
CA GLY A 279 -13.64 -1.39 3.57
C GLY A 279 -12.78 -2.61 3.94
N LYS A 280 -12.02 -2.49 5.03
CA LYS A 280 -11.21 -3.56 5.64
C LYS A 280 -11.81 -4.01 6.98
N THR A 281 -11.42 -5.18 7.45
CA THR A 281 -11.64 -5.59 8.84
C THR A 281 -10.43 -5.18 9.68
N ALA A 282 -10.66 -4.40 10.73
CA ALA A 282 -9.64 -4.11 11.74
C ALA A 282 -9.80 -5.08 12.91
N ASN A 283 -8.70 -5.52 13.48
CA ASN A 283 -8.69 -6.29 14.73
C ASN A 283 -7.89 -5.53 15.77
N ILE A 284 -8.36 -5.49 17.01
CA ILE A 284 -7.60 -4.98 18.14
C ILE A 284 -7.39 -6.12 19.11
N THR A 285 -6.14 -6.51 19.30
CA THR A 285 -5.76 -7.53 20.29
C THR A 285 -5.26 -6.84 21.55
N PHE A 286 -6.05 -6.94 22.60
CA PHE A 286 -5.71 -6.52 23.95
C PHE A 286 -4.97 -7.65 24.66
N ILE A 287 -3.74 -7.38 25.09
CA ILE A 287 -2.92 -8.29 25.89
C ILE A 287 -2.99 -7.80 27.34
N PHE A 288 -3.73 -8.53 28.17
CA PHE A 288 -3.79 -8.29 29.61
C PHE A 288 -2.69 -9.13 30.25
N SER A 289 -1.55 -8.51 30.52
CA SER A 289 -0.41 -9.13 31.19
C SER A 289 -0.04 -8.32 32.42
N LYS A 290 -0.06 -8.98 33.58
CA LYS A 290 0.48 -8.45 34.84
C LYS A 290 2.00 -8.37 34.82
#